data_AF-A0A534YJ61-F1
#
_entry.id   AF-A0A534YJ61-F1
#
_cell.length_a   1.000
_cell.length_b   1.000
_cell.length_c   1.000
_cell.angle_alpha   90.00
_cell.angle_beta   90.00
_cell.angle_gamma   90.00
#
_symmetry.space_group_name_H-M   'P 1'
#
loop_
_entity.id
_entity.type
_entity.pdbx_description
1 polymer ?
#
loop_
_entity_poly.entity_id
_entity_poly.type
_entity_poly.pdbx_seq_one_letter_code
_entity_poly.pdbx_strand_id
1 'polypeptide(L)'
;ALREHPKARALSDLAEEGGAWTVALLRLAPILPFTPTNAVLGLTGMRLRDLALGTFLGMAPGALLYAWAGSLVPSAEALEEGESLVPGPLVWGLLAASIVAAVVIGIAAARRLRRATPEGRPPR
;
A
#
# COMPACT_ATOMS: atom_id res chain seq x y z
N ALA A 1 -1.38 25.59 4.03
CA ALA A 1 -2.34 24.68 4.70
C ALA A 1 -1.76 23.28 4.93
N LEU A 2 -1.61 22.39 3.92
CA LEU A 2 -1.15 21.00 4.17
C LEU A 2 0.38 20.82 4.37
N ARG A 3 1.22 21.73 3.84
CA ARG A 3 2.69 21.74 4.07
C ARG A 3 3.13 22.08 5.51
N GLU A 4 2.17 22.42 6.35
CA GLU A 4 2.39 22.73 7.78
C GLU A 4 2.19 21.51 8.67
N HIS A 5 1.64 20.40 8.13
CA HIS A 5 1.54 19.15 8.88
C HIS A 5 2.90 18.44 8.97
N PRO A 6 3.40 18.11 10.18
CA PRO A 6 4.72 17.51 10.37
C PRO A 6 4.88 16.16 9.65
N LYS A 7 3.80 15.38 9.49
CA LYS A 7 3.81 14.12 8.71
C LYS A 7 4.03 14.34 7.22
N ALA A 8 3.48 15.41 6.64
CA ALA A 8 3.66 15.74 5.23
C ALA A 8 5.08 16.24 4.94
N ARG A 9 5.66 17.00 5.87
CA ARG A 9 7.04 17.50 5.76
C ARG A 9 8.07 16.37 5.89
N ALA A 10 7.90 15.49 6.89
CA ALA A 10 8.74 14.31 7.06
C ALA A 10 8.70 13.37 5.84
N LEU A 11 7.54 13.18 5.21
CA LEU A 11 7.42 12.43 3.96
C LEU A 11 8.10 13.11 2.78
N SER A 12 8.10 14.45 2.72
CA SER A 12 8.82 15.22 1.69
C SER A 12 10.33 15.09 1.83
N ASP A 13 10.85 15.21 3.05
CA ASP A 13 12.28 15.12 3.31
C ASP A 13 12.80 13.69 3.04
N LEU A 14 12.07 12.65 3.49
CA LEU A 14 12.39 11.25 3.18
C LEU A 14 12.28 10.90 1.68
N ALA A 15 11.35 11.54 0.98
CA ALA A 15 11.16 11.39 -0.46
C ALA A 15 12.33 12.03 -1.24
N GLU A 16 12.80 13.21 -0.81
CA GLU A 16 13.94 13.88 -1.41
C GLU A 16 15.27 13.18 -1.12
N GLU A 17 15.46 12.65 0.09
CA GLU A 17 16.70 11.93 0.46
C GLU A 17 16.75 10.48 -0.05
N GLY A 18 15.64 9.73 -0.02
CA GLY A 18 15.63 8.31 -0.35
C GLY A 18 15.09 7.95 -1.74
N GLY A 19 14.63 8.94 -2.52
CA GLY A 19 14.29 8.80 -3.94
C GLY A 19 13.35 7.63 -4.27
N ALA A 20 13.66 6.86 -5.31
CA ALA A 20 12.83 5.76 -5.78
C ALA A 20 12.65 4.65 -4.74
N TRP A 21 13.64 4.43 -3.88
CA TRP A 21 13.59 3.38 -2.87
C TRP A 21 12.58 3.69 -1.76
N THR A 22 12.51 4.95 -1.31
CA THR A 22 11.49 5.40 -0.37
C THR A 22 10.10 5.10 -0.91
N VAL A 23 9.84 5.43 -2.18
CA VAL A 23 8.54 5.17 -2.80
C VAL A 23 8.27 3.67 -2.90
N ALA A 24 9.24 2.86 -3.31
CA ALA A 24 9.09 1.40 -3.39
C ALA A 24 8.72 0.79 -2.03
N LEU A 25 9.44 1.16 -0.97
CA LEU A 25 9.14 0.72 0.39
C LEU A 25 7.76 1.18 0.86
N LEU A 26 7.35 2.40 0.48
CA LEU A 26 6.03 2.93 0.83
C LEU A 26 4.90 2.19 0.10
N ARG A 27 5.13 1.71 -1.13
CA ARG A 27 4.19 0.85 -1.87
C ARG A 27 4.15 -0.58 -1.33
N LEU A 28 5.29 -1.10 -0.88
CA LEU A 28 5.38 -2.41 -0.24
C LEU A 28 4.79 -2.41 1.17
N ALA A 29 4.82 -1.28 1.87
CA ALA A 29 4.23 -1.12 3.19
C ALA A 29 2.71 -0.86 3.06
N PRO A 30 1.84 -1.80 3.46
CA PRO A 30 0.38 -1.68 3.34
C PRO A 30 -0.25 -0.68 4.35
N ILE A 31 0.58 0.17 4.96
CA ILE A 31 0.25 0.99 6.12
C ILE A 31 -0.55 2.23 5.73
N LEU A 32 -0.45 2.70 4.48
CA LEU A 32 -1.09 3.93 4.03
C LEU A 32 -2.03 3.69 2.83
N PRO A 33 -3.27 4.22 2.87
CA PRO A 33 -4.15 4.15 1.71
C PRO A 33 -3.58 4.94 0.53
N PHE A 34 -3.83 4.48 -0.70
CA PHE A 34 -3.21 5.05 -1.90
C PHE A 34 -3.53 6.54 -2.09
N THR A 35 -4.77 6.95 -1.82
CA THR A 35 -5.25 8.33 -2.03
C THR A 35 -4.44 9.38 -1.25
N PRO A 36 -4.32 9.31 0.10
CA PRO A 36 -3.51 10.28 0.83
C PRO A 36 -2.03 10.19 0.49
N THR A 37 -1.50 8.99 0.26
CA THR A 37 -0.08 8.82 -0.07
C THR A 37 0.28 9.45 -1.41
N ASN A 38 -0.58 9.31 -2.41
CA ASN A 38 -0.42 9.93 -3.73
C ASN A 38 -0.53 11.46 -3.63
N ALA A 39 -1.45 11.98 -2.82
CA ALA A 39 -1.56 13.41 -2.59
C ALA A 39 -0.30 13.98 -1.93
N VAL A 40 0.26 13.28 -0.93
CA VAL A 40 1.52 13.71 -0.29
C VAL A 40 2.67 13.63 -1.29
N LEU A 41 2.89 12.49 -1.94
CA LEU A 41 3.96 12.31 -2.92
C LEU A 41 3.87 13.25 -4.14
N GLY A 42 2.66 13.65 -4.54
CA GLY A 42 2.47 14.65 -5.60
C GLY A 42 2.75 16.09 -5.18
N LEU A 43 2.82 16.34 -3.87
CA LEU A 43 3.13 17.65 -3.28
C LEU A 43 4.60 17.76 -2.83
N THR A 44 5.35 16.64 -2.79
CA THR A 44 6.80 16.62 -2.51
C THR A 44 7.60 17.10 -3.73
N GLY A 45 8.81 17.63 -3.51
CA GLY A 45 9.72 18.07 -4.57
C GLY A 45 10.38 16.92 -5.36
N MET A 46 9.85 15.71 -5.29
CA MET A 46 10.47 14.51 -5.86
C MET A 46 10.52 14.57 -7.39
N ARG A 47 11.61 14.09 -7.98
CA ARG A 47 11.73 13.95 -9.44
C ARG A 47 10.76 12.87 -9.92
N LEU A 48 10.02 13.14 -10.99
CA LEU A 48 9.03 12.21 -11.55
C LEU A 48 9.58 10.81 -11.84
N ARG A 49 10.85 10.72 -12.26
CA ARG A 49 11.53 9.45 -12.51
C ARG A 49 11.66 8.57 -11.26
N ASP A 50 11.92 9.18 -10.11
CA ASP A 50 12.12 8.48 -8.85
C ASP A 50 10.76 7.96 -8.34
N LEU A 51 9.71 8.78 -8.50
CA LEU A 51 8.33 8.37 -8.24
C LEU A 51 7.89 7.20 -9.13
N ALA A 52 8.18 7.28 -10.43
CA ALA A 52 7.80 6.26 -11.40
C ALA A 52 8.53 4.93 -11.16
N LEU A 53 9.85 4.96 -11.02
CA LEU A 53 10.67 3.76 -10.77
C LEU A 53 10.32 3.13 -9.42
N GLY A 54 10.18 3.94 -8.38
CA GLY A 54 9.82 3.43 -7.05
C GLY A 54 8.44 2.79 -7.02
N THR A 55 7.46 3.41 -7.69
CA THR A 55 6.11 2.82 -7.77
C THR A 55 6.12 1.53 -8.59
N PHE A 56 6.82 1.51 -9.72
CA PHE A 56 6.95 0.31 -10.55
C PHE A 56 7.56 -0.84 -9.75
N LEU A 57 8.73 -0.62 -9.14
CA LEU A 57 9.44 -1.65 -8.38
C LEU A 57 8.67 -2.09 -7.13
N GLY A 58 7.99 -1.16 -6.44
CA GLY A 58 7.22 -1.47 -5.24
C GLY A 58 5.92 -2.23 -5.52
N MET A 59 5.31 -2.06 -6.70
CA MET A 59 4.07 -2.75 -7.07
C MET A 59 4.30 -4.02 -7.89
N ALA A 60 5.43 -4.12 -8.61
CA ALA A 60 5.72 -5.25 -9.50
C ALA A 60 5.60 -6.63 -8.82
N PRO A 61 6.12 -6.89 -7.61
CA PRO A 61 6.02 -8.21 -6.99
C PRO A 61 4.56 -8.65 -6.76
N GLY A 62 3.73 -7.74 -6.24
CA GLY A 62 2.31 -8.02 -6.01
C GLY A 62 1.53 -8.19 -7.30
N ALA A 63 1.81 -7.34 -8.30
CA ALA A 63 1.17 -7.42 -9.61
C ALA A 63 1.55 -8.72 -10.36
N LEU A 64 2.81 -9.13 -10.31
CA LEU A 64 3.27 -10.39 -10.91
C LEU A 64 2.65 -11.59 -10.21
N LEU A 65 2.58 -11.59 -8.88
CA LEU A 65 1.93 -12.67 -8.13
C LEU A 65 0.44 -12.76 -8.45
N TYR A 66 -0.24 -11.61 -8.58
CA TYR A 66 -1.64 -11.56 -8.98
C TYR A 66 -1.86 -12.06 -10.40
N ALA A 67 -1.03 -11.65 -11.36
CA ALA A 67 -1.09 -12.11 -12.74
C ALA A 67 -0.80 -13.63 -12.84
N TRP A 68 0.19 -14.12 -12.09
CA TRP A 68 0.49 -15.55 -11.98
C TRP A 68 -0.70 -16.32 -11.40
N ALA A 69 -1.31 -15.84 -10.32
CA ALA A 69 -2.51 -16.46 -9.75
C ALA A 69 -3.67 -16.50 -10.77
N GLY A 70 -3.85 -15.45 -11.56
CA GLY A 70 -4.81 -15.43 -12.67
C GLY A 70 -4.49 -16.44 -13.77
N SER A 71 -3.20 -16.69 -14.06
CA SER A 71 -2.79 -17.67 -15.07
C SER A 71 -3.11 -19.13 -14.70
N LEU A 72 -3.36 -19.40 -13.41
CA LEU A 72 -3.78 -20.72 -12.93
C LEU A 72 -5.28 -20.98 -13.14
N VAL A 73 -6.03 -19.98 -13.59
CA VAL A 73 -7.45 -20.12 -13.92
C VAL A 73 -7.56 -20.75 -15.32
N PRO A 74 -8.18 -21.93 -15.46
CA PRO A 74 -8.16 -22.71 -16.69
C PRO A 74 -9.00 -22.08 -17.82
N SER A 75 -10.14 -21.46 -17.50
CA SER A 75 -10.94 -20.67 -18.44
C SER A 75 -11.93 -19.74 -17.73
N ALA A 76 -12.39 -18.70 -18.44
CA ALA A 76 -13.41 -17.80 -17.92
C ALA A 76 -14.77 -18.52 -17.79
N GLU A 77 -15.05 -19.48 -18.68
CA GLU A 77 -16.27 -20.29 -18.63
C GLU A 77 -16.29 -21.19 -17.38
N ALA A 78 -15.16 -21.79 -16.99
CA ALA A 78 -15.06 -22.61 -15.78
C ALA A 78 -15.28 -21.79 -14.49
N LEU A 79 -14.90 -20.50 -14.49
CA LEU A 79 -15.22 -19.59 -13.39
C LEU A 79 -16.71 -19.25 -13.31
N GLU A 80 -17.37 -19.08 -14.47
CA GLU A 80 -18.80 -18.79 -14.54
C GLU A 80 -19.68 -20.00 -14.20
N GLU A 81 -19.24 -21.21 -14.57
CA GLU A 81 -19.90 -22.48 -14.22
C GLU A 81 -19.61 -22.91 -12.77
N GLY A 82 -18.69 -22.23 -12.08
CA GLY A 82 -18.33 -22.51 -10.69
C GLY A 82 -17.40 -23.72 -10.53
N GLU A 83 -16.83 -24.24 -11.62
CA GLU A 83 -15.80 -25.27 -11.62
C GLU A 83 -14.46 -24.66 -11.15
N SER A 84 -14.32 -24.55 -9.84
CA SER A 84 -13.09 -24.12 -9.21
C SER A 84 -12.14 -25.31 -9.02
N LEU A 85 -10.92 -25.20 -9.56
CA LEU A 85 -9.80 -26.10 -9.24
C LEU A 85 -9.41 -26.06 -7.75
N VAL A 86 -9.86 -25.02 -7.03
CA VAL A 86 -9.60 -24.80 -5.61
C VAL A 86 -10.88 -25.11 -4.83
N PRO A 87 -10.85 -25.95 -3.78
CA PRO A 87 -12.06 -26.26 -3.00
C PRO A 87 -12.79 -24.99 -2.55
N GLY A 88 -14.10 -24.88 -2.80
CA GLY A 88 -14.89 -23.70 -2.45
C GLY A 88 -14.69 -23.17 -1.02
N PRO A 89 -14.63 -24.03 0.01
CA PRO A 89 -14.32 -23.60 1.38
C PRO A 89 -12.94 -22.94 1.53
N LEU A 90 -11.94 -23.36 0.74
CA LEU A 90 -10.60 -22.77 0.75
C LEU A 90 -10.61 -21.37 0.13
N VAL A 91 -11.37 -21.16 -0.95
CA VAL A 91 -11.54 -19.82 -1.55
C VAL A 91 -12.17 -18.85 -0.54
N TRP A 92 -13.27 -19.25 0.10
CA TRP A 92 -13.92 -18.46 1.15
C TRP A 92 -13.02 -18.24 2.36
N GLY A 93 -12.25 -19.26 2.76
CA GLY A 93 -11.27 -19.18 3.83
C GLY A 93 -10.15 -18.17 3.53
N LEU A 94 -9.60 -18.18 2.31
CA LEU A 94 -8.58 -17.24 1.86
C LEU A 94 -9.13 -15.80 1.73
N LEU A 95 -10.36 -15.63 1.25
CA LEU A 95 -11.05 -14.34 1.21
C LEU A 95 -11.30 -13.78 2.61
N ALA A 96 -11.83 -14.59 3.51
CA ALA A 96 -12.03 -14.19 4.91
C ALA A 96 -10.70 -13.85 5.59
N ALA A 97 -9.67 -14.68 5.40
CA ALA A 97 -8.34 -14.47 5.96
C ALA A 97 -7.68 -13.18 5.44
N SER A 98 -7.81 -12.88 4.15
CA SER A 98 -7.26 -11.65 3.55
C SER A 98 -7.98 -10.39 4.02
N ILE A 99 -9.31 -10.43 4.17
CA ILE A 99 -10.08 -9.34 4.79
C ILE A 99 -9.66 -9.13 6.25
N VAL A 100 -9.56 -10.21 7.03
CA VAL A 100 -9.13 -10.14 8.44
C VAL A 100 -7.71 -9.58 8.55
N ALA A 101 -6.78 -10.06 7.72
CA ALA A 101 -5.40 -9.58 7.70
C ALA A 101 -5.35 -8.07 7.37
N ALA A 102 -6.10 -7.62 6.35
CA ALA A 102 -6.17 -6.19 6.00
C ALA A 102 -6.71 -5.34 7.17
N VAL A 103 -7.77 -5.80 7.85
CA VAL A 103 -8.34 -5.11 9.03
C VAL A 103 -7.33 -5.08 10.18
N VAL A 104 -6.68 -6.19 10.50
CA VAL A 104 -5.68 -6.28 11.58
C VAL A 104 -4.49 -5.38 11.30
N ILE A 105 -3.96 -5.42 10.08
CA ILE A 105 -2.84 -4.56 9.66
C ILE A 105 -3.25 -3.09 9.74
N GLY A 106 -4.44 -2.72 9.22
CA GLY A 106 -4.97 -1.36 9.29
C GLY A 106 -5.12 -0.86 10.72
N ILE A 107 -5.65 -1.68 11.62
CA ILE A 107 -5.77 -1.35 13.06
C ILE A 107 -4.39 -1.22 13.72
N ALA A 108 -3.47 -2.16 13.47
CA ALA A 108 -2.13 -2.13 14.05
C ALA A 108 -1.34 -0.90 13.58
N ALA A 109 -1.43 -0.57 12.28
CA ALA A 109 -0.87 0.63 11.68
C ALA A 109 -1.45 1.89 12.33
N ALA A 110 -2.78 2.01 12.40
CA ALA A 110 -3.45 3.15 13.02
C ALA A 110 -3.06 3.33 14.50
N ARG A 111 -2.91 2.22 15.25
CA ARG A 111 -2.46 2.23 16.65
C ARG A 111 -1.02 2.71 16.78
N ARG A 112 -0.11 2.23 15.92
CA ARG A 112 1.30 2.68 15.93
C ARG A 112 1.42 4.17 15.60
N LEU A 113 0.65 4.65 14.63
CA LEU A 113 0.65 6.06 14.23
C LEU A 113 0.12 6.99 15.34
N ARG A 114 -0.90 6.54 16.09
CA ARG A 114 -1.43 7.28 17.24
C ARG A 114 -0.43 7.32 18.40
N ARG A 115 0.27 6.23 18.70
CA ARG A 115 1.31 6.19 19.74
C ARG A 115 2.55 7.03 19.39
N ALA A 116 2.87 7.14 18.10
CA ALA A 116 3.95 7.98 17.61
C ALA A 116 3.59 9.48 17.52
N THR A 117 2.34 9.86 17.81
CA THR A 117 1.92 11.27 17.87
C THR A 117 1.50 11.61 19.31
N PRO A 118 2.43 11.91 20.22
CA PRO A 118 2.09 12.59 21.46
C PRO A 118 1.58 13.99 21.11
N GLU A 119 0.54 14.43 21.80
CA GLU A 119 -0.13 15.71 21.59
C GLU A 119 0.82 16.91 21.69
N GLY A 120 0.42 17.99 21.02
CA GLY A 120 1.25 19.09 20.59
C GLY A 120 1.96 19.86 21.69
N ARG A 121 3.21 20.24 21.39
CA ARG A 121 3.88 21.36 22.04
C ARG A 121 3.40 22.65 21.36
N PRO A 122 2.81 23.62 22.08
CA PRO A 122 2.38 24.88 21.47
C PRO A 122 3.59 25.68 20.96
N PRO A 123 3.43 26.46 19.87
CA PRO A 123 4.48 27.34 19.37
C PRO A 123 4.78 28.43 20.41
N ARG A 124 6.07 28.65 20.65
CA ARG A 124 6.58 29.82 21.39
C ARG A 124 6.70 31.02 20.45
#